data_AF-A0A177A7N0-F1
#
_entry.id   AF-A0A177A7N0-F1
#
_cell.length_a   1.000
_cell.length_b   1.000
_cell.length_c   1.000
_cell.angle_alpha   90.00
_cell.angle_beta   90.00
_cell.angle_gamma   90.00
#
_symmetry.space_group_name_H-M   'P 1'
#
loop_
_entity.id
_entity.type
_entity.pdbx_description
1 polymer ?
#
loop_
_entity_poly.entity_id
_entity_poly.type
_entity_poly.pdbx_seq_one_letter_code
_entity_poly.pdbx_strand_id
1 'polypeptide(L)'
;MARDKPLTRPIGLISGESPTREKHNVPAIHHLPTNTHIIDSTPIAKFLEAHTPPHPPSNLLARRHHRVTGTLCRRPKFRASVVPREINILSLRSQEYFRRTREAALGRKLEDCLMRRRRAGRLSVRE
;
A
#
# COMPACT_ATOMS: atom_id res chain seq x y z
N MET A 1 15.12 -40.08 -2.52
CA MET A 1 14.19 -38.97 -2.83
C MET A 1 14.16 -38.04 -1.61
N ALA A 2 15.09 -37.07 -1.57
CA ALA A 2 15.24 -36.13 -0.46
C ALA A 2 14.09 -35.11 -0.50
N ARG A 3 13.43 -34.90 0.64
CA ARG A 3 12.41 -33.86 0.81
C ARG A 3 13.12 -32.57 1.20
N ASP A 4 13.10 -31.58 0.31
CA ASP A 4 13.59 -30.23 0.59
C ASP A 4 12.81 -29.65 1.77
N LYS A 5 13.51 -29.47 2.90
CA LYS A 5 13.01 -28.73 4.06
C LYS A 5 12.92 -27.25 3.68
N PRO A 6 11.78 -26.56 3.87
CA PRO A 6 11.74 -25.12 3.73
C PRO A 6 12.63 -24.49 4.80
N LEU A 7 13.63 -23.74 4.36
CA LEU A 7 14.58 -23.02 5.21
C LEU A 7 13.87 -21.81 5.86
N THR A 8 12.95 -22.06 6.79
CA THR A 8 12.40 -21.00 7.64
C THR A 8 13.47 -20.65 8.67
N ARG A 9 14.42 -19.79 8.29
CA ARG A 9 15.20 -19.04 9.27
C ARG A 9 14.21 -18.31 10.17
N PRO A 10 14.36 -18.35 11.50
CA PRO A 10 13.53 -17.56 12.39
C PRO A 10 13.88 -16.11 12.13
N ILE A 11 13.06 -15.43 11.33
CA ILE A 11 12.96 -13.98 11.39
C ILE A 11 12.47 -13.73 12.81
N GLY A 12 13.37 -13.25 13.66
CA GLY A 12 13.09 -12.87 15.03
C GLY A 12 12.14 -11.68 15.05
N LEU A 13 10.88 -11.95 14.69
CA LEU A 13 9.75 -11.11 15.00
C LEU A 13 9.72 -11.10 16.53
N ILE A 14 10.02 -9.94 17.12
CA ILE A 14 9.59 -9.67 18.49
C ILE A 14 8.06 -9.64 18.37
N SER A 15 7.47 -10.82 18.54
CA SER A 15 6.04 -11.02 18.62
C SER A 15 5.60 -10.34 19.89
N GLY A 16 5.26 -9.05 19.79
CA GLY A 16 4.37 -8.44 20.77
C GLY A 16 3.10 -9.27 20.74
N GLU A 17 2.85 -9.98 21.83
CA GLU A 17 1.66 -10.79 22.05
C GLU A 17 0.39 -10.03 21.63
N SER A 18 -0.33 -10.52 20.59
CA SER A 18 -1.76 -10.19 20.46
C SER A 18 -2.55 -11.22 19.61
N PRO A 19 -3.78 -11.57 20.02
CA PRO A 19 -4.60 -12.65 19.46
C PRO A 19 -5.48 -12.16 18.31
N THR A 20 -4.92 -11.67 17.21
CA THR A 20 -5.72 -11.38 15.99
C THR A 20 -4.84 -11.48 14.74
N ARG A 21 -5.40 -11.95 13.62
CA ARG A 21 -4.74 -12.05 12.30
C ARG A 21 -4.03 -10.72 11.94
N GLU A 22 -2.73 -10.63 12.23
CA GLU A 22 -1.96 -9.40 12.10
C GLU A 22 -1.98 -8.92 10.64
N LYS A 23 -2.36 -7.65 10.43
CA LYS A 23 -2.41 -7.03 9.11
C LYS A 23 -0.99 -6.64 8.70
N HIS A 24 -0.37 -7.49 7.89
CA HIS A 24 0.95 -7.24 7.34
C HIS A 24 0.81 -6.31 6.13
N ASN A 25 1.38 -5.10 6.24
CA ASN A 25 1.36 -4.10 5.19
C ASN A 25 2.78 -3.71 4.80
N VAL A 26 2.92 -3.23 3.57
CA VAL A 26 4.12 -2.56 3.08
C VAL A 26 3.89 -1.04 3.08
N PRO A 27 4.93 -0.21 3.25
CA PRO A 27 6.35 -0.55 3.36
C PRO A 27 6.75 -1.13 4.72
N ALA A 28 7.78 -1.97 4.70
CA ALA A 28 8.47 -2.49 5.88
C ALA A 28 9.99 -2.43 5.62
N ILE A 29 10.78 -2.08 6.62
CA ILE A 29 12.25 -2.05 6.55
C ILE A 29 12.85 -2.95 7.62
N HIS A 30 14.04 -3.47 7.30
CA HIS A 30 14.94 -4.09 8.26
C HIS A 30 16.23 -3.27 8.30
N HIS A 31 16.48 -2.61 9.41
CA HIS A 31 17.72 -1.87 9.61
C HIS A 31 18.79 -2.81 10.16
N LEU A 32 19.74 -3.18 9.30
CA LEU A 32 20.78 -4.17 9.63
C LEU A 32 21.65 -3.76 10.83
N PRO A 33 22.13 -2.50 10.96
CA PRO A 33 23.02 -2.13 12.05
C PRO A 33 22.40 -2.28 13.45
N THR A 34 21.11 -2.01 13.60
CA THR A 34 20.39 -2.16 14.88
C THR A 34 19.53 -3.42 14.93
N ASN A 35 19.55 -4.23 13.87
CA ASN A 35 18.68 -5.39 13.68
C ASN A 35 17.19 -5.10 13.96
N THR A 36 16.70 -3.91 13.61
CA THR A 36 15.30 -3.51 13.88
C THR A 36 14.41 -3.73 12.68
N HIS A 37 13.24 -4.32 12.91
CA HIS A 37 12.18 -4.47 11.92
C HIS A 37 11.09 -3.43 12.17
N ILE A 38 10.74 -2.65 11.15
CA ILE A 38 9.78 -1.56 11.27
C ILE A 38 8.78 -1.66 10.12
N ILE A 39 7.49 -1.67 10.45
CA ILE A 39 6.37 -1.76 9.52
C ILE A 39 5.62 -0.43 9.55
N ASP A 40 5.07 -0.01 8.41
CA ASP A 40 4.36 1.25 8.13
C ASP A 40 5.23 2.48 7.85
N SER A 41 4.74 3.32 6.93
CA SER A 41 5.50 4.47 6.42
C SER A 41 5.83 5.53 7.48
N THR A 42 4.95 5.74 8.46
CA THR A 42 5.11 6.77 9.49
C THR A 42 6.22 6.44 10.50
N PRO A 43 6.23 5.25 11.14
CA PRO A 43 7.34 4.87 12.01
C PRO A 43 8.66 4.71 11.23
N ILE A 44 8.62 4.25 9.98
CA ILE A 44 9.80 4.22 9.10
C ILE A 44 10.39 5.63 8.92
N ALA A 45 9.58 6.62 8.56
CA ALA A 45 10.05 7.98 8.33
C ALA A 45 10.71 8.57 9.60
N LYS A 46 10.07 8.39 10.76
CA LYS A 46 10.63 8.83 12.05
C LYS A 46 11.95 8.13 12.38
N PHE A 47 12.03 6.83 12.10
CA PHE A 47 13.26 6.07 12.32
C PHE A 47 14.39 6.58 11.44
N LEU A 48 14.14 6.82 10.15
CA LEU A 48 15.12 7.35 9.21
C LEU A 48 15.56 8.77 9.59
N GLU A 49 14.63 9.65 10.00
CA GLU A 49 14.96 10.99 10.52
C GLU A 49 15.90 10.95 11.73
N ALA A 50 15.77 9.92 12.59
CA ALA A 50 16.59 9.78 13.79
C ALA A 50 17.94 9.07 13.55
N HIS A 51 18.03 8.18 12.55
CA HIS A 51 19.21 7.32 12.32
C HIS A 51 20.05 7.73 11.10
N THR A 52 19.61 8.74 10.34
CA THR A 52 20.37 9.27 9.20
C THR A 52 21.05 10.58 9.61
N PRO A 53 22.33 10.81 9.26
CA PRO A 53 23.01 12.08 9.50
C PRO A 53 22.22 13.26 8.93
N PRO A 54 22.32 14.47 9.51
CA PRO A 54 21.42 15.57 9.19
C PRO A 54 21.55 16.00 7.72
N HIS A 55 20.49 15.76 6.95
CA HIS A 55 20.21 16.55 5.74
C HIS A 55 19.58 17.89 6.14
N PRO A 56 19.76 18.98 5.35
CA PRO A 56 19.35 20.32 5.73
C PRO A 56 17.83 20.41 6.02
N PRO A 57 17.40 21.33 6.90
CA PRO A 57 16.11 21.23 7.57
C PRO A 57 14.95 21.47 6.60
N SER A 58 14.19 20.41 6.30
CA SER A 58 12.89 20.51 5.60
C SER A 58 11.71 20.47 6.59
N ASN A 59 11.86 21.13 7.75
CA ASN A 59 11.09 20.79 8.95
C ASN A 59 9.63 21.31 9.04
N LEU A 60 9.08 21.98 8.02
CA LEU A 60 7.66 22.38 8.03
C LEU A 60 6.83 21.82 6.87
N LEU A 61 7.43 21.72 5.67
CA LEU A 61 6.73 21.23 4.48
C LEU A 61 6.49 19.72 4.52
N ALA A 62 7.44 18.93 5.04
CA ALA A 62 7.34 17.47 5.10
C ALA A 62 6.13 16.99 5.95
N ARG A 63 5.93 17.60 7.12
CA ARG A 63 4.83 17.25 8.04
C ARG A 63 3.45 17.61 7.48
N ARG A 64 3.34 18.76 6.80
CA ARG A 64 2.09 19.19 6.15
C ARG A 64 1.76 18.33 4.93
N HIS A 65 2.76 17.94 4.15
CA HIS A 65 2.57 17.10 2.97
C HIS A 65 1.99 15.74 3.35
N HIS A 66 2.58 15.03 4.33
CA HIS A 66 2.11 13.70 4.78
C HIS A 66 0.62 13.68 5.15
N ARG A 67 0.15 14.67 5.92
CA ARG A 67 -1.26 14.77 6.34
C ARG A 67 -2.20 15.02 5.16
N VAL A 68 -1.76 15.81 4.17
CA VAL A 68 -2.58 16.15 3.00
C VAL A 68 -2.64 14.99 2.00
N THR A 69 -1.53 14.34 1.68
CA THR A 69 -1.52 13.22 0.71
C THR A 69 -2.24 11.98 1.26
N GLY A 70 -2.03 11.63 2.53
CA GLY A 70 -2.69 10.49 3.15
C GLY A 70 -4.22 10.62 3.21
N THR A 71 -4.73 11.84 3.40
CA THR A 71 -6.18 12.10 3.43
C THR A 71 -6.79 12.11 2.03
N LEU A 72 -6.06 12.60 1.01
CA LEU A 72 -6.53 12.63 -0.37
C LEU A 72 -6.65 11.21 -0.95
N CYS A 73 -5.63 10.38 -0.76
CA CYS A 73 -5.58 9.00 -1.28
C CYS A 73 -6.65 8.10 -0.65
N ARG A 74 -7.12 8.43 0.56
CA ARG A 74 -8.20 7.69 1.24
C ARG A 74 -9.59 8.02 0.69
N ARG A 75 -9.75 9.10 -0.08
CA ARG A 75 -11.07 9.52 -0.60
C ARG A 75 -11.65 8.44 -1.53
N PRO A 76 -12.91 8.00 -1.34
CA PRO A 76 -13.52 6.96 -2.17
C PRO A 76 -13.48 7.26 -3.67
N LYS A 77 -13.62 8.54 -4.05
CA LYS A 77 -13.53 8.99 -5.45
C LYS A 77 -12.14 8.77 -6.05
N PHE A 78 -11.08 9.03 -5.28
CA PHE A 78 -9.70 8.81 -5.70
C PHE A 78 -9.42 7.31 -5.84
N ARG A 79 -9.83 6.52 -4.85
CA ARG A 79 -9.67 5.05 -4.90
C ARG A 79 -10.42 4.43 -6.08
N ALA A 80 -11.65 4.87 -6.35
CA ALA A 80 -12.45 4.37 -7.47
C ALA A 80 -11.87 4.74 -8.85
N SER A 81 -11.03 5.77 -8.96
CA SER A 81 -10.42 6.17 -10.25
C SER A 81 -9.04 5.53 -10.47
N VAL A 82 -8.26 5.32 -9.41
CA VAL A 82 -6.88 4.83 -9.49
C VAL A 82 -6.80 3.31 -9.36
N VAL A 83 -7.45 2.73 -8.34
CA VAL A 83 -7.36 1.28 -8.02
C VAL A 83 -7.71 0.37 -9.21
N PRO A 84 -8.73 0.65 -10.04
CA PRO A 84 -9.02 -0.19 -11.20
C PRO A 84 -7.94 -0.21 -12.28
N ARG A 85 -7.03 0.78 -12.29
CA ARG A 85 -5.93 0.86 -13.26
C ARG A 85 -4.67 0.18 -12.78
N GLU A 86 -4.46 0.13 -11.45
CA GLU A 86 -3.29 -0.47 -10.82
C GLU A 86 -3.18 -1.98 -11.07
N ILE A 87 -4.29 -2.68 -11.30
CA ILE A 87 -4.24 -4.13 -11.55
C ILE A 87 -3.38 -4.48 -12.78
N ASN A 88 -3.35 -3.62 -13.80
CA ASN A 88 -2.67 -3.91 -15.07
C ASN A 88 -1.14 -3.82 -14.99
N ILE A 89 -0.58 -3.31 -13.90
CA ILE A 89 0.87 -3.20 -13.69
C ILE A 89 1.42 -4.28 -12.76
N LEU A 90 0.55 -5.09 -12.15
CA LEU A 90 0.94 -6.13 -11.18
C LEU A 90 1.28 -7.45 -11.86
N SER A 91 2.07 -8.30 -11.20
CA SER A 91 2.27 -9.70 -11.62
C SER A 91 0.98 -10.50 -11.52
N LEU A 92 0.85 -11.60 -12.28
CA LEU A 92 -0.38 -12.41 -12.33
C LEU A 92 -0.87 -12.83 -10.93
N ARG A 93 0.03 -13.34 -10.08
CA ARG A 93 -0.30 -13.74 -8.70
C ARG A 93 -0.74 -12.55 -7.85
N SER A 94 -0.10 -11.40 -8.01
CA SER A 94 -0.48 -10.17 -7.31
C SER A 94 -1.82 -9.63 -7.80
N GLN A 95 -2.15 -9.78 -9.08
CA GLN A 95 -3.42 -9.36 -9.66
C GLN A 95 -4.60 -10.11 -9.04
N GLU A 96 -4.50 -11.44 -8.90
CA GLU A 96 -5.55 -12.27 -8.28
C GLU A 96 -5.85 -11.82 -6.85
N TYR A 97 -4.79 -11.68 -6.03
CA TYR A 97 -4.94 -11.21 -4.64
C TYR A 97 -5.47 -9.78 -4.57
N PHE A 98 -4.96 -8.88 -5.42
CA PHE A 98 -5.36 -7.49 -5.46
C PHE A 98 -6.84 -7.36 -5.86
N ARG A 99 -7.30 -8.08 -6.89
CA ARG A 99 -8.70 -8.08 -7.31
C ARG A 99 -9.60 -8.55 -6.19
N ARG A 100 -9.32 -9.72 -5.60
CA ARG A 100 -10.12 -10.30 -4.51
C ARG A 100 -10.26 -9.35 -3.34
N THR A 101 -9.17 -8.72 -2.91
CA THR A 101 -9.16 -7.85 -1.73
C THR A 101 -9.73 -6.45 -2.01
N ARG A 102 -9.52 -5.89 -3.20
CA ARG A 102 -9.99 -4.54 -3.55
C ARG A 102 -11.46 -4.52 -3.97
N GLU A 103 -11.95 -5.53 -4.68
CA GLU A 103 -13.37 -5.63 -5.01
C GLU A 103 -14.22 -5.84 -3.75
N ALA A 104 -13.76 -6.71 -2.82
CA ALA A 104 -14.42 -6.86 -1.52
C ALA A 104 -14.45 -5.55 -0.71
N ALA A 105 -13.37 -4.75 -0.76
CA ALA A 105 -13.31 -3.46 -0.08
C ALA A 105 -14.15 -2.36 -0.76
N LEU A 106 -14.40 -2.45 -2.07
CA LEU A 106 -15.20 -1.50 -2.83
C LEU A 106 -16.68 -1.91 -2.96
N GLY A 107 -17.00 -3.18 -2.71
CA GLY A 107 -18.35 -3.76 -2.85
C GLY A 107 -18.81 -3.91 -4.31
N ARG A 108 -17.89 -3.83 -5.29
CA ARG A 108 -18.20 -3.89 -6.73
C ARG A 108 -16.95 -4.27 -7.54
N LYS A 109 -17.16 -4.64 -8.81
CA LYS A 109 -16.07 -4.96 -9.73
C LYS A 109 -15.22 -3.73 -10.06
N LEU A 110 -13.95 -3.95 -10.34
CA LEU A 110 -13.02 -2.87 -10.70
C LEU A 110 -13.43 -2.20 -12.02
N GLU A 111 -13.95 -2.96 -12.98
CA GLU A 111 -14.34 -2.48 -14.32
C GLU A 111 -15.52 -1.50 -14.25
N ASP A 112 -16.48 -1.74 -13.36
CA ASP A 112 -17.65 -0.89 -13.16
C ASP A 112 -17.26 0.52 -12.66
N CYS A 113 -16.12 0.62 -11.96
CA CYS A 113 -15.59 1.90 -11.49
C CYS A 113 -15.11 2.78 -12.67
N LEU A 114 -14.68 2.18 -13.78
CA LEU A 114 -14.18 2.88 -14.97
C LEU A 114 -15.29 3.25 -15.97
N MET A 115 -16.44 2.56 -15.94
CA MET A 115 -17.53 2.76 -16.92
C MET A 115 -18.19 4.14 -16.87
N ARG A 116 -18.06 4.91 -15.79
CA ARG A 116 -18.62 6.28 -15.70
C ARG A 116 -18.02 7.26 -16.71
N ARG A 117 -16.82 7.00 -17.25
CA ARG A 117 -16.16 7.91 -18.19
C ARG A 117 -16.56 7.68 -19.65
N ARG A 118 -17.05 6.49 -20.03
CA ARG A 118 -17.42 6.16 -21.42
C ARG A 118 -18.84 6.60 -21.82
N ARG A 119 -19.77 6.75 -20.87
CA ARG A 119 -21.15 7.17 -21.17
C ARG A 119 -21.33 8.69 -21.34
N ALA A 120 -20.40 9.50 -20.85
CA ALA A 120 -20.49 10.97 -20.93
C ALA A 120 -20.05 11.55 -22.30
N GLY A 121 -19.41 10.76 -23.17
CA GLY A 121 -18.92 11.21 -24.49
C GLY A 121 -19.73 10.71 -25.68
N ARG A 122 -20.88 10.06 -25.47
CA ARG A 122 -21.71 9.47 -26.55
C ARG A 122 -23.12 10.04 -26.66
N LEU A 123 -23.40 11.15 -25.97
CA LEU A 123 -24.68 11.85 -26.01
C LEU A 123 -24.43 13.32 -26.35
N SER A 124 -23.86 13.58 -27.53
CA SER A 124 -23.73 14.92 -28.12
C SER A 124 -23.56 14.83 -29.64
N VAL A 125 -24.28 13.90 -30.27
CA VAL A 125 -24.52 13.93 -31.72
C VAL A 125 -25.97 13.50 -31.91
N ARG A 126 -26.89 14.45 -31.79
CA ARG A 126 -28.21 14.38 -32.38
C ARG A 126 -28.48 15.75 -32.99
N GLU A 127 -28.49 15.71 -34.32
CA GLU A 127 -29.15 16.54 -35.34
C GLU A 127 -29.39 18.02 -35.03
#